data_AF-A0A353XR75-F1
#
_entry.id   AF-A0A353XR75-F1
#
_cell.length_a   1.000
_cell.length_b   1.000
_cell.length_c   1.000
_cell.angle_alpha   90.00
_cell.angle_beta   90.00
_cell.angle_gamma   90.00
#
_symmetry.space_group_name_H-M   'P 1'
#
loop_
_entity.id
_entity.type
_entity.pdbx_description
1 polymer ?
#
loop_
_entity_poly.entity_id
_entity_poly.type
_entity_poly.pdbx_seq_one_letter_code
_entity_poly.pdbx_strand_id
1 'polypeptide(L)'
;LAHGSKNMNETFRRLVNNANAYEDSDSASQQTIGDEISSQCHAWFASSNKRALLADIGVGTIDQALLAALPKKHQPLRLFGLHHKVLIFDEIHSADSYMFELLTSLLAVHLHQGGHAILLTATLSLDKREALAKLWLDKPSSEYDSQTNDNATSNDNFKNGNRATQCKHFPLATQVTSHTELLPDNDIAPVLEAPIDSPIRVARHLAVDFLHSVDDVVHYIAQAAQSNQCAVWVRNTVSDAIKAYELVLQASIPAENIVLFHSRFTL
;
A
#
# COMPACT_ATOMS: atom_id res chain seq x y z
N LEU A 1 -8.10 1.20 12.19
CA LEU A 1 -6.68 0.87 11.94
C LEU A 1 -6.53 -0.64 11.80
N ALA A 2 -5.98 -1.12 10.69
CA ALA A 2 -5.80 -2.54 10.38
C ALA A 2 -4.31 -2.85 10.11
N HIS A 3 -3.46 -2.72 11.13
CA HIS A 3 -2.05 -3.10 11.06
C HIS A 3 -1.57 -3.75 12.37
N GLY A 4 -0.47 -4.51 12.31
CA GLY A 4 0.05 -5.28 13.45
C GLY A 4 0.38 -4.43 14.68
N SER A 5 0.80 -3.19 14.46
CA SER A 5 1.16 -2.23 15.53
C SER A 5 0.01 -1.31 15.97
N LYS A 6 -1.25 -1.61 15.64
CA LYS A 6 -2.39 -0.74 16.01
C LYS A 6 -2.47 -0.47 17.51
N ASN A 7 -2.04 -1.45 18.31
CA ASN A 7 -2.00 -1.38 19.78
C ASN A 7 -0.89 -0.47 20.30
N MET A 8 0.01 0.05 19.46
CA MET A 8 1.03 1.01 19.89
C MET A 8 0.54 2.46 19.79
N ASN A 9 -0.48 2.73 18.98
CA ASN A 9 -1.06 4.06 18.87
C ASN A 9 -1.88 4.38 20.14
N GLU A 10 -1.41 5.34 20.94
CA GLU A 10 -2.07 5.74 22.20
C GLU A 10 -3.47 6.29 21.97
N THR A 11 -3.68 7.10 20.94
CA THR A 11 -4.99 7.66 20.60
C THR A 11 -5.98 6.54 20.26
N PHE A 12 -5.54 5.56 19.48
CA PHE A 12 -6.36 4.40 19.13
C PHE A 12 -6.68 3.54 20.37
N ARG A 13 -5.69 3.28 21.23
CA ARG A 13 -5.90 2.57 22.51
C ARG A 13 -6.89 3.31 23.41
N ARG A 14 -6.76 4.63 23.56
CA ARG A 14 -7.67 5.44 24.37
C ARG A 14 -9.10 5.35 23.84
N LEU A 15 -9.31 5.40 22.52
CA LEU A 15 -10.64 5.25 21.92
C LEU A 15 -11.25 3.86 22.16
N VAL A 16 -10.47 2.79 22.02
CA VAL A 16 -10.95 1.41 22.26
C VAL A 16 -11.17 1.13 23.75
N ASN A 17 -10.28 1.62 24.62
CA ASN A 17 -10.40 1.44 26.07
C ASN A 17 -11.55 2.25 26.65
N ASN A 18 -11.80 3.46 26.14
CA ASN A 18 -12.97 4.25 26.54
C ASN A 18 -14.26 3.52 26.17
N ALA A 19 -14.31 2.83 25.03
CA ALA A 19 -15.45 2.01 24.65
C ALA A 19 -15.66 0.77 25.54
N ASN A 20 -14.59 0.10 25.96
CA ASN A 20 -14.67 -1.05 26.87
C ASN A 20 -14.96 -0.65 28.33
N ALA A 21 -14.56 0.56 28.76
CA ALA A 21 -14.83 1.05 30.10
C ALA A 21 -16.33 1.29 30.38
N TYR A 22 -17.16 1.42 29.33
CA TYR A 22 -18.62 1.46 29.45
C TYR A 22 -19.26 0.09 29.71
N GLU A 23 -18.56 -1.02 29.49
CA GLU A 23 -19.09 -2.36 29.81
C GLU A 23 -19.08 -2.65 31.33
N ASP A 24 -18.23 -1.96 32.10
CA ASP A 24 -18.02 -2.22 33.54
C ASP A 24 -18.67 -1.18 34.48
N SER A 25 -19.26 -0.11 33.95
CA SER A 25 -19.90 0.94 34.77
C SER A 25 -21.42 0.96 34.63
N ASP A 26 -22.12 0.29 35.55
CA ASP A 26 -23.55 0.42 35.87
C ASP A 26 -23.86 1.81 36.50
N SER A 27 -23.35 2.89 35.90
CA SER A 27 -23.49 4.25 36.44
C SER A 27 -24.02 5.19 35.38
N ALA A 28 -25.34 5.36 35.44
CA ALA A 28 -26.12 6.33 34.70
C ALA A 28 -25.52 7.74 34.80
N SER A 29 -24.70 8.11 33.84
CA SER A 29 -24.47 9.51 33.48
C SER A 29 -25.19 9.75 32.16
N GLN A 30 -25.89 10.88 32.05
CA GLN A 30 -26.67 11.27 30.88
C GLN A 30 -25.76 11.49 29.66
N GLN A 31 -25.36 10.39 29.03
CA GLN A 31 -24.84 10.35 27.69
C GLN A 31 -25.90 9.78 26.77
N THR A 32 -25.98 10.35 25.58
CA THR A 32 -26.99 9.99 24.58
C THR A 32 -26.77 8.53 24.20
N ILE A 33 -27.82 7.70 24.18
CA ILE A 33 -27.79 6.27 23.80
C ILE A 33 -26.98 6.01 22.52
N GLY A 34 -26.91 6.98 21.60
CA GLY A 34 -26.10 6.91 20.38
C GLY A 34 -24.58 6.87 20.62
N ASP A 35 -24.07 7.56 21.65
CA ASP A 35 -22.64 7.63 21.95
C ASP A 35 -22.12 6.29 22.51
N GLU A 36 -22.90 5.64 23.39
CA GLU A 36 -22.60 4.31 23.94
C GLU A 36 -22.57 3.23 22.84
N ILE A 37 -23.58 3.18 21.98
CA ILE A 37 -23.65 2.23 20.85
C ILE A 37 -22.47 2.43 19.89
N SER A 38 -22.16 3.69 19.56
CA SER A 38 -21.04 3.99 18.66
C SER A 38 -19.71 3.49 19.23
N SER A 39 -19.48 3.67 20.54
CA SER A 39 -18.25 3.24 21.22
C SER A 39 -18.08 1.71 21.18
N GLN A 40 -19.14 0.96 21.50
CA GLN A 40 -19.15 -0.51 21.47
C GLN A 40 -18.95 -1.05 20.03
N CYS A 41 -19.54 -0.40 19.02
CA CYS A 41 -19.30 -0.73 17.62
C CYS A 41 -17.82 -0.53 17.22
N HIS A 42 -17.20 0.57 17.64
CA HIS A 42 -15.78 0.83 17.36
C HIS A 42 -14.87 -0.20 18.02
N ALA A 43 -15.14 -0.60 19.27
CA ALA A 43 -14.41 -1.67 19.96
C ALA A 43 -14.54 -3.01 19.20
N TRP A 44 -15.74 -3.34 18.71
CA TRP A 44 -15.97 -4.55 17.92
C TRP A 44 -15.17 -4.57 16.62
N PHE A 45 -15.11 -3.46 15.87
CA PHE A 45 -14.26 -3.36 14.67
C PHE A 45 -12.76 -3.44 15.02
N ALA A 46 -12.35 -2.82 16.13
CA ALA A 46 -10.97 -2.80 16.59
C ALA A 46 -10.46 -4.17 17.06
N SER A 47 -11.35 -5.02 17.56
CA SER A 47 -11.02 -6.35 18.11
C SER A 47 -10.26 -7.28 17.15
N SER A 48 -10.37 -7.10 15.83
CA SER A 48 -9.60 -7.91 14.87
C SER A 48 -9.38 -7.23 13.53
N ASN A 49 -8.22 -7.48 12.92
CA ASN A 49 -7.86 -6.84 11.63
C ASN A 49 -8.81 -7.26 10.49
N LYS A 50 -9.46 -8.43 10.61
CA LYS A 50 -10.51 -8.88 9.68
C LYS A 50 -11.80 -8.05 9.80
N ARG A 51 -12.17 -7.64 11.01
CA ARG A 51 -13.35 -6.79 11.25
C ARG A 51 -13.06 -5.34 10.89
N ALA A 52 -11.80 -4.91 10.97
CA ALA A 52 -11.41 -3.57 10.56
C ALA A 52 -11.72 -3.25 9.08
N LEU A 53 -11.80 -4.26 8.19
CA LEU A 53 -12.24 -4.08 6.80
C LEU A 53 -13.74 -3.78 6.69
N LEU A 54 -14.56 -4.17 7.67
CA LEU A 54 -16.00 -3.93 7.68
C LEU A 54 -16.36 -2.51 8.12
N ALA A 55 -15.41 -1.76 8.69
CA ALA A 55 -15.64 -0.35 9.06
C ALA A 55 -15.86 0.48 7.79
N ASP A 56 -16.67 1.54 7.86
CA ASP A 56 -16.96 2.41 6.72
C ASP A 56 -15.67 2.97 6.10
N ILE A 57 -14.75 3.40 6.96
CA ILE A 57 -13.42 3.90 6.60
C ILE A 57 -12.36 3.10 7.34
N GLY A 58 -11.35 2.63 6.60
CA GLY A 58 -10.25 1.84 7.15
C GLY A 58 -8.90 2.29 6.58
N VAL A 59 -7.90 2.37 7.46
CA VAL A 59 -6.49 2.56 7.09
C VAL A 59 -5.70 1.38 7.66
N GLY A 60 -4.87 0.75 6.83
CA GLY A 60 -4.13 -0.46 7.18
C GLY A 60 -3.05 -0.77 6.15
N THR A 61 -2.30 -1.85 6.39
CA THR A 61 -1.29 -2.29 5.42
C THR A 61 -1.96 -2.92 4.21
N ILE A 62 -1.28 -2.84 3.05
CA ILE A 62 -1.72 -3.48 1.81
C ILE A 62 -1.99 -4.98 2.02
N ASP A 63 -1.22 -5.66 2.88
CA ASP A 63 -1.40 -7.08 3.20
C ASP A 63 -2.80 -7.44 3.67
N GLN A 64 -3.46 -6.56 4.44
CA GLN A 64 -4.81 -6.84 4.94
C GLN A 64 -5.82 -6.93 3.79
N ALA A 65 -5.64 -6.11 2.76
CA ALA A 65 -6.45 -6.15 1.55
C ALA A 65 -6.06 -7.36 0.68
N LEU A 66 -4.76 -7.62 0.48
CA LEU A 66 -4.27 -8.77 -0.31
C LEU A 66 -4.71 -10.13 0.25
N LEU A 67 -4.88 -10.24 1.58
CA LEU A 67 -5.46 -11.43 2.21
C LEU A 67 -6.88 -11.78 1.72
N ALA A 68 -7.59 -10.86 1.06
CA ALA A 68 -8.88 -11.12 0.43
C ALA A 68 -8.78 -11.84 -0.93
N ALA A 69 -7.62 -11.74 -1.61
CA ALA A 69 -7.36 -12.48 -2.84
C ALA A 69 -6.86 -13.91 -2.59
N LEU A 70 -6.39 -14.21 -1.37
CA LEU A 70 -5.82 -15.51 -1.02
C LEU A 70 -6.89 -16.52 -0.54
N PRO A 71 -6.75 -17.82 -0.84
CA PRO A 71 -7.64 -18.89 -0.36
C PRO A 71 -7.36 -19.17 1.13
N LYS A 72 -7.76 -18.25 2.00
CA LYS A 72 -7.55 -18.31 3.44
C LYS A 72 -8.88 -18.21 4.18
N LYS A 73 -8.89 -18.67 5.44
CA LYS A 73 -10.05 -18.57 6.31
C LYS A 73 -10.56 -17.11 6.36
N HIS A 74 -11.87 -16.95 6.26
CA HIS A 74 -12.58 -15.66 6.23
C HIS A 74 -12.33 -14.80 4.98
N GLN A 75 -11.84 -15.37 3.88
CA GLN A 75 -11.76 -14.67 2.60
C GLN A 75 -13.09 -14.01 2.19
N PRO A 76 -14.27 -14.68 2.26
CA PRO A 76 -15.53 -14.04 1.87
C PRO A 76 -15.87 -12.81 2.72
N LEU A 77 -15.55 -12.83 4.02
CA LEU A 77 -15.77 -11.70 4.91
C LEU A 77 -14.87 -10.52 4.55
N ARG A 78 -13.62 -10.77 4.14
CA ARG A 78 -12.71 -9.71 3.69
C ARG A 78 -13.18 -9.12 2.37
N LEU A 79 -13.57 -9.96 1.40
CA LEU A 79 -14.15 -9.49 0.13
C LEU A 79 -15.41 -8.67 0.37
N PHE A 80 -16.31 -9.14 1.24
CA PHE A 80 -17.50 -8.38 1.64
C PHE A 80 -17.16 -7.06 2.32
N GLY A 81 -16.10 -7.03 3.15
CA GLY A 81 -15.62 -5.79 3.75
C GLY A 81 -15.03 -4.81 2.74
N LEU A 82 -14.47 -5.29 1.62
CA LEU A 82 -13.96 -4.41 0.56
C LEU A 82 -15.06 -3.98 -0.42
N HIS A 83 -16.17 -4.69 -0.45
CA HIS A 83 -17.34 -4.36 -1.26
C HIS A 83 -17.85 -2.94 -0.97
N HIS A 84 -18.28 -2.22 -2.02
CA HIS A 84 -18.70 -0.81 -1.96
C HIS A 84 -17.67 0.18 -1.39
N LYS A 85 -16.37 -0.17 -1.39
CA LYS A 85 -15.31 0.77 -1.01
C LYS A 85 -14.53 1.25 -2.23
N VAL A 86 -14.05 2.49 -2.15
CA VAL A 86 -12.97 2.97 -3.02
C VAL A 86 -11.65 2.54 -2.39
N LEU A 87 -10.89 1.69 -3.08
CA LEU A 87 -9.61 1.22 -2.58
C LEU A 87 -8.50 2.21 -2.94
N ILE A 88 -7.82 2.77 -1.95
CA ILE A 88 -6.68 3.65 -2.16
C ILE A 88 -5.43 2.91 -1.72
N PHE A 89 -4.57 2.56 -2.68
CA PHE A 89 -3.28 1.93 -2.40
C PHE A 89 -2.19 2.98 -2.49
N ASP A 90 -1.50 3.19 -1.37
CA ASP A 90 -0.33 4.06 -1.31
C ASP A 90 0.95 3.25 -1.53
N GLU A 91 1.93 3.88 -2.17
CA GLU A 91 3.26 3.33 -2.44
C GLU A 91 3.30 1.95 -3.09
N ILE A 92 2.46 1.71 -4.11
CA ILE A 92 2.46 0.42 -4.83
C ILE A 92 3.80 0.08 -5.49
N HIS A 93 4.73 1.05 -5.59
CA HIS A 93 6.10 0.82 -6.06
C HIS A 93 6.87 -0.15 -5.18
N SER A 94 6.55 -0.26 -3.88
CA SER A 94 7.21 -1.19 -2.96
C SER A 94 6.71 -2.63 -3.12
N ALA A 95 5.65 -2.85 -3.91
CA ALA A 95 5.14 -4.18 -4.17
C ALA A 95 6.10 -4.97 -5.09
N ASP A 96 6.67 -6.05 -4.56
CA ASP A 96 7.34 -7.08 -5.33
C ASP A 96 6.40 -7.76 -6.33
N SER A 97 6.95 -8.63 -7.18
CA SER A 97 6.18 -9.32 -8.22
C SER A 97 5.04 -10.17 -7.64
N TYR A 98 5.24 -10.80 -6.49
CA TYR A 98 4.22 -11.65 -5.87
C TYR A 98 3.05 -10.82 -5.32
N MET A 99 3.35 -9.76 -4.57
CA MET A 99 2.34 -8.82 -4.08
C MET A 99 1.59 -8.16 -5.22
N PHE A 100 2.26 -7.87 -6.34
CA PHE A 100 1.64 -7.29 -7.51
C PHE A 100 0.62 -8.24 -8.19
N GLU A 101 0.91 -9.54 -8.27
CA GLU A 101 -0.06 -10.54 -8.76
C GLU A 101 -1.29 -10.64 -7.84
N LEU A 102 -1.07 -10.62 -6.52
CA LEU A 102 -2.17 -10.60 -5.56
C LEU A 102 -3.00 -9.32 -5.67
N LEU A 103 -2.34 -8.16 -5.87
CA LEU A 103 -3.01 -6.88 -6.08
C LEU A 103 -3.88 -6.93 -7.34
N THR A 104 -3.33 -7.43 -8.44
CA THR A 104 -4.05 -7.58 -9.71
C THR A 104 -5.27 -8.49 -9.56
N SER A 105 -5.11 -9.62 -8.86
CA SER A 105 -6.22 -10.54 -8.56
C SER A 105 -7.30 -9.90 -7.68
N LEU A 106 -6.89 -9.15 -6.66
CA LEU A 106 -7.81 -8.41 -5.79
C LEU A 106 -8.59 -7.34 -6.57
N LEU A 107 -7.88 -6.55 -7.36
CA LEU A 107 -8.46 -5.50 -8.19
C LEU A 107 -9.42 -6.08 -9.23
N ALA A 108 -9.12 -7.25 -9.79
CA ALA A 108 -10.03 -7.96 -10.69
C ALA A 108 -11.36 -8.26 -10.01
N VAL A 109 -11.32 -8.86 -8.81
CA VAL A 109 -12.54 -9.17 -8.05
C VAL A 109 -13.30 -7.90 -7.65
N HIS A 110 -12.57 -6.86 -7.25
CA HIS A 110 -13.14 -5.57 -6.87
C HIS A 110 -13.84 -4.88 -8.05
N LEU A 111 -13.23 -4.92 -9.23
CA LEU A 111 -13.82 -4.41 -10.47
C LEU A 111 -15.10 -5.17 -10.84
N HIS A 112 -15.11 -6.51 -10.75
CA HIS A 112 -16.31 -7.33 -10.99
C HIS A 112 -17.46 -6.99 -10.03
N GLN A 113 -17.15 -6.45 -8.85
CA GLN A 113 -18.13 -5.97 -7.88
C GLN A 113 -18.58 -4.52 -8.14
N GLY A 114 -18.12 -3.89 -9.23
CA GLY A 114 -18.38 -2.48 -9.54
C GLY A 114 -17.59 -1.50 -8.66
N GLY A 115 -16.48 -1.96 -8.08
CA GLY A 115 -15.64 -1.15 -7.22
C GLY A 115 -14.64 -0.27 -7.97
N HIS A 116 -14.20 0.80 -7.32
CA HIS A 116 -13.18 1.71 -7.85
C HIS A 116 -11.88 1.63 -7.05
N ALA A 117 -10.75 1.96 -7.70
CA ALA A 117 -9.45 1.99 -7.06
C ALA A 117 -8.62 3.21 -7.49
N ILE A 118 -7.80 3.71 -6.57
CA ILE A 118 -6.78 4.76 -6.78
C ILE A 118 -5.43 4.18 -6.36
N LEU A 119 -4.46 4.23 -7.26
CA LEU A 119 -3.12 3.72 -7.03
C LEU A 119 -2.12 4.88 -7.01
N LEU A 120 -1.50 5.12 -5.85
CA LEU A 120 -0.49 6.15 -5.66
C LEU A 120 0.90 5.48 -5.67
N THR A 121 1.84 6.11 -6.37
CA THR A 121 3.17 5.54 -6.56
C THR A 121 4.19 6.60 -6.92
N ALA A 122 5.37 6.54 -6.30
CA ALA A 122 6.53 7.33 -6.70
C ALA A 122 7.03 6.94 -8.10
N THR A 123 7.06 5.64 -8.42
CA THR A 123 7.48 5.13 -9.74
C THR A 123 6.78 3.80 -10.03
N LEU A 124 6.30 3.60 -11.25
CA LEU A 124 5.75 2.32 -11.69
C LEU A 124 6.35 1.96 -13.05
N SER A 125 6.80 0.72 -13.21
CA SER A 125 7.28 0.27 -14.53
C SER A 125 6.15 0.34 -15.53
N LEU A 126 6.47 0.67 -16.78
CA LEU A 126 5.48 0.79 -17.85
C LEU A 126 4.70 -0.51 -18.04
N ASP A 127 5.30 -1.67 -17.75
CA ASP A 127 4.66 -2.97 -17.90
C ASP A 127 3.69 -3.28 -16.76
N LYS A 128 4.01 -2.89 -15.51
CA LYS A 128 3.06 -2.97 -14.39
C LYS A 128 1.86 -2.06 -14.63
N ARG A 129 2.09 -0.84 -15.11
CA ARG A 129 1.02 0.11 -15.48
C ARG A 129 0.13 -0.46 -16.58
N GLU A 130 0.74 -1.04 -17.61
CA GLU A 130 0.04 -1.68 -18.72
C GLU A 130 -0.82 -2.86 -18.26
N ALA A 131 -0.31 -3.71 -17.36
CA ALA A 131 -1.06 -4.83 -16.80
C ALA A 131 -2.29 -4.36 -16.02
N LEU A 132 -2.15 -3.32 -15.18
CA LEU A 132 -3.26 -2.72 -14.43
C LEU A 132 -4.29 -2.07 -15.34
N ALA A 133 -3.85 -1.36 -16.38
CA ALA A 133 -4.74 -0.75 -17.36
C ALA A 133 -5.53 -1.82 -18.14
N LYS A 134 -4.85 -2.87 -18.61
CA LYS A 134 -5.50 -4.00 -19.29
C LYS A 134 -6.53 -4.69 -18.40
N LEU A 135 -6.21 -4.92 -17.13
CA LEU A 135 -7.14 -5.49 -16.17
C LEU A 135 -8.45 -4.69 -16.12
N TRP A 136 -8.36 -3.36 -16.14
CA TRP A 136 -9.52 -2.48 -16.00
C TRP A 136 -10.33 -2.33 -17.30
N LEU A 137 -9.68 -2.54 -18.44
CA LEU A 137 -10.29 -2.49 -19.78
C LEU A 137 -10.89 -3.83 -20.21
N ASP A 138 -10.41 -4.94 -19.65
CA ASP A 138 -10.87 -6.26 -20.06
C ASP A 138 -12.37 -6.40 -19.77
N LYS A 139 -13.08 -7.05 -20.70
CA LYS A 139 -14.50 -7.28 -20.51
C LYS A 139 -14.65 -8.36 -19.45
N PRO A 140 -15.54 -8.19 -18.45
CA PRO A 140 -15.89 -9.31 -17.59
C PRO A 140 -16.39 -10.43 -18.50
N SER A 141 -15.72 -11.59 -18.49
CA SER A 141 -16.14 -12.73 -19.29
C SER A 141 -17.54 -13.13 -18.82
N SER A 142 -18.54 -12.78 -19.63
CA SER A 142 -19.89 -13.30 -19.45
C SER A 142 -19.80 -14.83 -19.39
N GLU A 143 -20.41 -15.41 -18.35
CA GLU A 143 -20.38 -16.83 -18.04
C GLU A 143 -20.83 -17.72 -19.21
N TYR A 144 -20.25 -18.93 -19.25
CA TYR A 144 -20.69 -20.10 -20.03
C TYR A 144 -20.60 -20.00 -21.56
N ASP A 145 -19.38 -20.10 -22.09
CA ASP A 145 -19.19 -20.73 -23.41
C ASP A 145 -18.93 -22.23 -23.21
N SER A 146 -20.02 -22.97 -22.98
CA SER A 146 -20.01 -24.42 -23.02
C SER A 146 -19.88 -24.87 -24.47
N GLN A 147 -18.67 -24.86 -25.01
CA GLN A 147 -18.29 -25.69 -26.13
C GLN A 147 -16.81 -26.06 -26.02
N THR A 148 -16.61 -27.33 -25.65
CA THR A 148 -15.37 -28.09 -25.86
C THR A 148 -14.82 -27.83 -27.25
N ASN A 149 -13.66 -27.18 -27.31
CA ASN A 149 -12.71 -27.37 -28.39
C ASN A 149 -11.34 -27.58 -27.75
N ASP A 150 -11.03 -28.85 -27.53
CA ASP A 150 -9.67 -29.36 -27.43
C ASP A 150 -8.98 -29.04 -28.76
N ASN A 151 -8.41 -27.83 -28.87
CA ASN A 151 -7.36 -27.38 -29.78
C ASN A 151 -7.24 -25.85 -29.70
N ALA A 152 -6.67 -25.34 -28.62
CA ALA A 152 -6.15 -23.98 -28.57
C ALA A 152 -4.75 -24.01 -27.93
N THR A 153 -3.78 -24.19 -28.80
CA THR A 153 -2.41 -23.70 -28.69
C THR A 153 -2.28 -22.52 -27.73
N SER A 154 -1.37 -22.68 -26.78
CA SER A 154 -0.49 -21.65 -26.21
C SER A 154 -0.96 -20.21 -26.41
N ASN A 155 -1.35 -19.57 -25.30
CA ASN A 155 -1.63 -18.14 -25.13
C ASN A 155 -0.56 -17.22 -25.76
N ASP A 156 -0.58 -17.06 -27.08
CA ASP A 156 0.32 -16.20 -27.86
C ASP A 156 -0.39 -14.91 -28.33
N ASN A 157 -1.56 -14.60 -27.76
CA ASN A 157 -2.28 -13.33 -28.00
C ASN A 157 -1.65 -12.11 -27.29
N PHE A 158 -0.54 -12.29 -26.55
CA PHE A 158 0.25 -11.18 -25.97
C PHE A 158 1.26 -10.55 -26.95
N LYS A 159 1.32 -11.02 -28.21
CA LYS A 159 2.26 -10.51 -29.23
C LYS A 159 1.66 -9.56 -30.28
N ASN A 160 0.44 -9.06 -30.10
CA ASN A 160 -0.04 -7.92 -30.91
C ASN A 160 0.24 -6.61 -30.17
N GLY A 161 1.17 -5.81 -30.73
CA GLY A 161 1.81 -4.64 -30.14
C GLY A 161 0.93 -3.40 -29.86
N ASN A 162 -0.36 -3.57 -29.55
CA ASN A 162 -1.20 -2.47 -29.06
C ASN A 162 -1.16 -2.43 -27.53
N ARG A 163 -0.36 -1.50 -26.99
CA ARG A 163 -0.41 -1.15 -25.58
C ARG A 163 -1.65 -0.31 -25.31
N ALA A 164 -2.35 -0.58 -24.21
CA ALA A 164 -3.43 0.26 -23.70
C ALA A 164 -2.91 1.63 -23.25
N THR A 165 -1.69 1.67 -22.71
CA THR A 165 -1.02 2.90 -22.29
C THR A 165 0.12 3.27 -23.24
N GLN A 166 0.21 4.54 -23.64
CA GLN A 166 1.13 5.00 -24.67
C GLN A 166 2.12 6.05 -24.14
N CYS A 167 1.68 6.90 -23.21
CA CYS A 167 2.49 7.98 -22.66
C CYS A 167 3.61 7.46 -21.75
N LYS A 168 4.85 7.87 -22.01
CA LYS A 168 6.02 7.50 -21.20
C LYS A 168 6.51 8.64 -20.30
N HIS A 169 5.77 9.75 -20.21
CA HIS A 169 6.14 10.88 -19.38
C HIS A 169 6.19 10.47 -17.90
N PHE A 170 7.04 11.16 -17.13
CA PHE A 170 7.04 11.13 -15.68
C PHE A 170 7.23 12.55 -15.12
N PRO A 171 6.49 12.96 -14.08
CA PRO A 171 5.31 12.33 -13.49
C PRO A 171 4.12 12.23 -14.46
N LEU A 172 3.19 11.31 -14.19
CA LEU A 172 2.02 11.04 -15.03
C LEU A 172 0.83 10.60 -14.17
N ALA A 173 -0.37 11.11 -14.48
CA ALA A 173 -1.62 10.51 -14.03
C ALA A 173 -2.27 9.71 -15.16
N THR A 174 -2.70 8.50 -14.85
CA THR A 174 -3.43 7.63 -15.77
C THR A 174 -4.78 7.31 -15.14
N GLN A 175 -5.86 7.65 -15.85
CA GLN A 175 -7.22 7.25 -15.51
C GLN A 175 -7.65 6.18 -16.52
N VAL A 176 -8.25 5.10 -16.01
CA VAL A 176 -8.81 4.04 -16.84
C VAL A 176 -10.27 3.85 -16.45
N THR A 177 -11.16 3.98 -17.43
CA THR A 177 -12.61 3.83 -17.25
C THR A 177 -12.99 2.42 -17.68
N SER A 178 -13.72 1.70 -16.82
CA SER A 178 -14.12 0.33 -17.14
C SER A 178 -15.11 0.29 -18.30
N HIS A 179 -15.05 -0.77 -19.11
CA HIS A 179 -16.01 -0.97 -20.20
C HIS A 179 -17.47 -0.99 -19.71
N THR A 180 -17.75 -1.42 -18.48
CA THR A 180 -19.11 -1.42 -17.93
C THR A 180 -19.69 -0.01 -17.73
N GLU A 181 -18.84 1.00 -17.58
CA GLU A 181 -19.22 2.40 -17.40
C GLU A 181 -19.26 3.19 -18.71
N LEU A 182 -18.71 2.63 -19.79
CA LEU A 182 -18.73 3.21 -21.13
C LEU A 182 -20.08 2.92 -21.80
N LEU A 183 -21.04 3.84 -21.61
CA LEU A 183 -22.27 3.85 -22.40
C LEU A 183 -21.96 4.17 -23.88
N PRO A 184 -22.70 3.60 -24.86
CA PRO A 184 -22.45 3.81 -26.28
C PRO A 184 -22.48 5.28 -26.74
N ASP A 185 -23.14 6.15 -25.98
CA ASP A 185 -23.29 7.58 -26.29
C ASP A 185 -22.28 8.49 -25.55
N ASN A 186 -21.36 7.93 -24.75
CA ASN A 186 -20.35 8.70 -24.03
C ASN A 186 -19.02 8.74 -24.81
N ASP A 187 -18.60 9.93 -25.23
CA ASP A 187 -17.28 10.23 -25.85
C ASP A 187 -16.10 10.15 -24.85
N ILE A 188 -16.24 9.37 -23.77
CA ILE A 188 -15.19 9.23 -22.76
C ILE A 188 -14.14 8.24 -23.28
N ALA A 189 -12.91 8.72 -23.49
CA ALA A 189 -11.81 7.84 -23.84
C ALA A 189 -11.57 6.82 -22.71
N PRO A 190 -11.41 5.52 -23.04
CA PRO A 190 -11.27 4.45 -22.05
C PRO A 190 -10.00 4.57 -21.21
N VAL A 191 -8.96 5.22 -21.75
CA VAL A 191 -7.72 5.55 -21.05
C VAL A 191 -7.41 7.02 -21.28
N LEU A 192 -7.20 7.75 -20.19
CA LEU A 192 -6.76 9.15 -20.20
C LEU A 192 -5.39 9.25 -19.51
N GLU A 193 -4.39 9.72 -20.23
CA GLU A 193 -3.02 9.92 -19.73
C GLU A 193 -2.69 11.41 -19.71
N ALA A 194 -2.50 11.96 -18.52
CA ALA A 194 -2.20 13.37 -18.31
C ALA A 194 -0.79 13.52 -17.70
N PRO A 195 0.20 13.98 -18.49
CA PRO A 195 1.49 14.41 -17.96
C PRO A 195 1.33 15.45 -16.87
N ILE A 196 2.14 15.34 -15.82
CA ILE A 196 2.15 16.30 -14.71
C ILE A 196 3.54 16.88 -14.60
N ASP A 197 3.61 18.22 -14.58
CA ASP A 197 4.87 18.92 -14.37
C ASP A 197 5.38 18.72 -12.94
N SER A 198 6.67 18.44 -12.82
CA SER A 198 7.33 18.41 -11.51
C SER A 198 7.46 19.84 -10.97
N PRO A 199 6.99 20.11 -9.73
CA PRO A 199 7.23 21.41 -9.11
C PRO A 199 8.72 21.72 -9.05
N ILE A 200 9.13 22.96 -9.39
CA ILE A 200 10.56 23.33 -9.39
C ILE A 200 11.24 23.12 -8.03
N ARG A 201 10.47 23.20 -6.94
CA ARG A 201 10.93 22.94 -5.56
C ARG A 201 11.45 21.51 -5.34
N VAL A 202 10.98 20.53 -6.12
CA VAL A 202 11.41 19.12 -5.99
C VAL A 202 12.44 18.72 -7.04
N ALA A 203 12.69 19.58 -8.04
CA ALA A 203 13.73 19.36 -9.05
C ALA A 203 15.11 19.74 -8.47
N ARG A 204 15.99 18.76 -8.31
CA ARG A 204 17.34 18.94 -7.76
C ARG A 204 18.32 17.97 -8.39
N HIS A 205 19.58 18.38 -8.46
CA HIS A 205 20.69 17.49 -8.80
C HIS A 205 21.13 16.74 -7.53
N LEU A 206 21.24 15.42 -7.64
CA LEU A 206 21.74 14.55 -6.58
C LEU A 206 23.08 13.98 -7.03
N ALA A 207 24.16 14.31 -6.30
CA ALA A 207 25.45 13.66 -6.51
C ALA A 207 25.39 12.22 -5.99
N VAL A 208 25.96 11.29 -6.74
CA VAL A 208 25.99 9.86 -6.40
C VAL A 208 27.43 9.37 -6.53
N ASP A 209 28.01 9.01 -5.39
CA ASP A 209 29.37 8.49 -5.29
C ASP A 209 29.34 7.06 -4.75
N PHE A 210 30.22 6.21 -5.27
CA PHE A 210 30.37 4.83 -4.82
C PHE A 210 31.52 4.72 -3.83
N LEU A 211 31.22 4.24 -2.62
CA LEU A 211 32.22 3.88 -1.61
C LEU A 211 32.39 2.36 -1.61
N HIS A 212 33.65 1.90 -1.62
CA HIS A 212 33.97 0.48 -1.80
C HIS A 212 34.47 -0.20 -0.52
N SER A 213 34.70 0.55 0.55
CA SER A 213 35.04 -0.01 1.86
C SER A 213 34.12 0.52 2.96
N VAL A 214 33.99 -0.27 4.02
CA VAL A 214 33.22 0.11 5.21
C VAL A 214 33.90 1.27 5.94
N ASP A 215 35.22 1.28 5.98
CA ASP A 215 36.01 2.33 6.64
C ASP A 215 35.80 3.69 5.96
N ASP A 216 35.71 3.73 4.64
CA ASP A 216 35.40 4.97 3.89
C ASP A 216 34.02 5.52 4.26
N VAL A 217 33.03 4.64 4.45
CA VAL A 217 31.68 5.04 4.85
C VAL A 217 31.67 5.61 6.27
N VAL A 218 32.38 4.96 7.20
CA VAL A 218 32.51 5.45 8.58
C VAL A 218 33.23 6.79 8.61
N HIS A 219 34.30 6.95 7.81
CA HIS A 219 35.02 8.22 7.66
C HIS A 219 34.10 9.34 7.13
N TYR A 220 33.30 9.04 6.10
CA TYR A 220 32.34 9.98 5.53
C TYR A 220 31.28 10.40 6.55
N ILE A 221 30.72 9.46 7.32
CA ILE A 221 29.74 9.75 8.37
C ILE A 221 30.36 10.64 9.47
N ALA A 222 31.58 10.33 9.91
CA ALA A 222 32.29 11.14 10.90
C ALA A 222 32.56 12.56 10.39
N GLN A 223 32.97 12.72 9.14
CA GLN A 223 33.18 14.02 8.53
C GLN A 223 31.87 14.84 8.42
N ALA A 224 30.78 14.19 8.01
CA ALA A 224 29.46 14.82 7.94
C ALA A 224 29.01 15.30 9.33
N ALA A 225 29.15 14.45 10.36
CA ALA A 225 28.80 14.79 11.73
C ALA A 225 29.65 15.97 12.26
N GLN A 226 30.97 15.97 12.02
CA GLN A 226 31.86 17.08 12.38
C GLN A 226 31.50 18.39 11.67
N SER A 227 30.93 18.29 10.47
CA SER A 227 30.45 19.44 9.68
C SER A 227 29.01 19.85 10.04
N ASN A 228 28.46 19.33 11.14
CA ASN A 228 27.09 19.58 11.61
C ASN A 228 26.01 19.20 10.57
N GLN A 229 26.29 18.16 9.78
CA GLN A 229 25.37 17.58 8.80
C GLN A 229 24.79 16.25 9.33
N CYS A 230 23.65 15.84 8.78
CA CYS A 230 23.05 14.55 9.08
C CYS A 230 23.44 13.53 8.01
N ALA A 231 23.85 12.33 8.44
CA ALA A 231 24.06 11.18 7.56
C ALA A 231 23.12 10.05 7.96
N VAL A 232 22.57 9.35 6.97
CA VAL A 232 21.74 8.15 7.17
C VAL A 232 22.42 6.98 6.47
N TRP A 233 22.73 5.94 7.23
CA TRP A 233 23.33 4.73 6.69
C TRP A 233 22.35 3.56 6.73
N VAL A 234 21.72 3.28 5.59
CA VAL A 234 20.76 2.19 5.45
C VAL A 234 21.50 0.86 5.25
N ARG A 235 21.12 -0.16 6.01
CA ARG A 235 21.66 -1.52 5.93
C ARG A 235 20.55 -2.52 5.60
N ASN A 236 20.89 -3.59 4.88
CA ASN A 236 19.90 -4.56 4.40
C ASN A 236 19.35 -5.46 5.51
N THR A 237 20.13 -5.74 6.56
CA THR A 237 19.72 -6.62 7.65
C THR A 237 19.88 -5.94 9.02
N VAL A 238 19.08 -6.39 10.00
CA VAL A 238 19.19 -5.91 11.38
C VAL A 238 20.57 -6.18 11.96
N SER A 239 21.15 -7.35 11.68
CA SER A 239 22.49 -7.70 12.15
C SER A 239 23.56 -6.77 11.55
N ASP A 240 23.42 -6.39 10.28
CA ASP A 240 24.34 -5.44 9.65
C ASP A 240 24.15 -4.02 10.17
N ALA A 241 22.92 -3.62 10.51
CA ALA A 241 22.63 -2.33 11.12
C ALA A 241 23.25 -2.21 12.51
N ILE A 242 23.17 -3.27 13.32
CA ILE A 242 23.81 -3.32 14.65
C ILE A 242 25.34 -3.23 14.51
N LYS A 243 25.95 -4.01 13.62
CA LYS A 243 27.39 -3.93 13.35
C LYS A 243 27.82 -2.54 12.87
N ALA A 244 27.05 -1.94 11.96
CA ALA A 244 27.33 -0.59 11.47
C ALA A 244 27.24 0.45 12.59
N TYR A 245 26.26 0.32 13.49
CA TYR A 245 26.12 1.18 14.66
C TYR A 245 27.32 1.06 15.61
N GLU A 246 27.79 -0.14 15.90
CA GLU A 246 28.99 -0.38 16.72
C GLU A 246 30.25 0.27 16.11
N LEU A 247 30.41 0.19 14.78
CA LEU A 247 31.52 0.84 14.08
C LEU A 247 31.44 2.37 14.16
N VAL A 248 30.24 2.95 13.98
CA VAL A 248 30.05 4.41 14.06
C VAL A 248 30.23 4.93 15.49
N LEU A 249 29.87 4.15 16.51
CA LEU A 249 30.15 4.49 17.92
C LEU A 249 31.65 4.63 18.22
N GLN A 250 32.49 3.88 17.49
CA GLN A 250 33.94 3.99 17.62
C GLN A 250 34.52 5.19 16.85
N ALA A 251 33.71 5.86 16.03
CA ALA A 251 34.15 6.86 15.07
C ALA A 251 34.08 8.31 15.62
N SER A 252 34.61 8.58 16.82
CA SER A 252 34.74 9.95 17.38
C SER A 252 33.51 10.88 17.24
N ILE A 253 32.31 10.31 17.20
CA ILE A 253 31.02 11.03 17.17
C ILE A 253 30.39 10.86 18.56
N PRO A 254 29.83 11.93 19.18
CA PRO A 254 29.12 11.81 20.44
C PRO A 254 27.97 10.80 20.34
N ALA A 255 27.87 9.88 21.31
CA ALA A 255 26.89 8.79 21.27
C ALA A 255 25.43 9.28 21.22
N GLU A 256 25.13 10.44 21.82
CA GLU A 256 23.80 11.07 21.75
C GLU A 256 23.37 11.47 20.33
N ASN A 257 24.32 11.62 19.40
CA ASN A 257 24.07 12.01 18.02
C ASN A 257 23.94 10.80 17.08
N ILE A 258 24.01 9.58 17.61
CA ILE A 258 23.92 8.35 16.83
C ILE A 258 22.63 7.63 17.21
N VAL A 259 21.78 7.38 16.22
CA VAL A 259 20.52 6.66 16.40
C VAL A 259 20.52 5.40 15.54
N LEU A 260 20.30 4.25 16.18
CA LEU A 260 19.97 3.00 15.50
C LEU A 260 18.44 2.89 15.39
N PHE A 261 17.91 2.49 14.22
CA PHE A 261 16.49 2.24 14.03
C PHE A 261 16.23 0.96 13.23
N HIS A 262 15.44 0.03 13.78
CA HIS A 262 15.00 -1.20 13.10
C HIS A 262 13.74 -1.81 13.73
N SER A 263 13.05 -2.72 13.04
CA SER A 263 11.80 -3.34 13.52
C SER A 263 11.92 -4.23 14.75
N ARG A 264 13.11 -4.75 15.08
CA ARG A 264 13.35 -5.65 16.23
C ARG A 264 13.58 -4.92 17.58
N PHE A 265 13.02 -3.74 17.79
CA PHE A 265 13.01 -3.18 19.14
C PHE A 265 12.07 -3.99 20.02
N THR A 266 12.60 -4.53 21.11
CA THR A 266 11.77 -4.96 22.24
C THR A 266 11.27 -3.68 22.91
N LEU A 267 9.99 -3.37 22.74
CA LEU A 267 9.26 -2.45 23.60
C LEU A 267 8.86 -3.14 24.90
#